data_AF-A0A9Q2NSF2-F1
#
_entry.id   AF-A0A9Q2NSF2-F1
#
_cell.length_a   1.000
_cell.length_b   1.000
_cell.length_c   1.000
_cell.angle_alpha   90.00
_cell.angle_beta   90.00
_cell.angle_gamma   90.00
#
_symmetry.space_group_name_H-M   'P 1'
#
loop_
_entity.id
_entity.type
_entity.pdbx_description
1 polymer ?
#
loop_
_entity_poly.entity_id
_entity_poly.type
_entity_poly.pdbx_seq_one_letter_code
_entity_poly.pdbx_strand_id
1 'polypeptide(L)'
;MFVPVQSDLPLNAPEPATEKQVAYAMAIAKRTGKDLPQATLRDRRALSAWIDAHKVKPVEGRFSNYPSGKQVAFAERIARIKRQDVPRECFKDKQLMSRWIDGNKPR
;
A
#
# COMPACT_ATOMS: atom_id res chain seq x y z
N MET A 1 21.52 -45.21 -22.33
CA MET A 1 21.55 -44.16 -21.29
C MET A 1 20.54 -43.11 -21.71
N PHE A 2 19.39 -43.02 -21.03
CA PHE A 2 18.38 -42.00 -21.31
C PHE A 2 18.80 -40.70 -20.62
N VAL A 3 19.03 -39.66 -21.40
CA VAL A 3 19.28 -38.31 -20.89
C VAL A 3 17.91 -37.63 -20.76
N PRO A 4 17.48 -37.19 -19.57
CA PRO A 4 16.29 -36.35 -19.48
C PRO A 4 16.67 -34.97 -20.00
N VAL A 5 16.21 -34.64 -21.21
CA VAL A 5 16.23 -33.25 -21.70
C VAL A 5 15.24 -32.48 -20.82
N GLN A 6 15.80 -31.71 -19.90
CA GLN A 6 15.06 -30.77 -19.06
C GLN A 6 14.27 -29.85 -19.99
N SER A 7 12.96 -29.88 -19.82
CA SER A 7 12.04 -28.93 -20.43
C SER A 7 12.34 -27.55 -19.86
N ASP A 8 13.12 -26.76 -20.59
CA ASP A 8 13.23 -25.31 -20.40
C ASP A 8 11.87 -24.66 -20.73
N LEU A 9 10.95 -24.76 -19.77
CA LEU A 9 9.77 -23.91 -19.72
C LEU A 9 10.25 -22.46 -19.52
N PRO A 10 9.83 -21.48 -20.34
CA PRO A 10 10.16 -20.09 -20.10
C PRO A 10 9.40 -19.63 -18.83
N LEU A 11 10.06 -19.71 -17.68
CA LEU A 11 9.52 -19.39 -16.35
C LEU A 11 9.21 -17.89 -16.12
N ASN A 12 9.12 -17.08 -17.16
CA ASN A 12 8.98 -15.63 -16.98
C ASN A 12 8.31 -14.95 -18.18
N ALA A 13 7.09 -15.36 -18.54
CA ALA A 13 6.23 -14.46 -19.29
C ALA A 13 5.94 -13.24 -18.39
N PRO A 14 6.27 -12.00 -18.82
CA PRO A 14 5.94 -10.82 -18.04
C PRO A 14 4.42 -10.74 -17.93
N GLU A 15 3.90 -11.00 -16.74
CA GLU A 15 2.49 -10.82 -16.47
C GLU A 15 2.15 -9.34 -16.70
N PRO A 16 1.07 -9.04 -17.43
CA PRO A 16 0.66 -7.66 -17.65
C PRO A 16 0.36 -6.98 -16.32
N ALA A 17 0.73 -5.71 -16.20
CA ALA A 17 0.39 -4.92 -15.03
C ALA A 17 -1.13 -4.87 -14.85
N THR A 18 -1.61 -5.07 -13.62
CA THR A 18 -3.05 -5.00 -13.34
C THR A 18 -3.53 -3.56 -13.45
N GLU A 19 -4.78 -3.36 -13.88
CA GLU A 19 -5.40 -2.01 -13.99
C GLU A 19 -5.23 -1.16 -12.71
N LYS A 20 -5.36 -1.79 -11.53
CA LYS A 20 -5.13 -1.11 -10.23
C LYS A 20 -3.70 -0.55 -10.09
N GLN A 21 -2.69 -1.31 -10.55
CA GLN A 21 -1.31 -0.86 -10.48
C GLN A 21 -1.05 0.26 -11.48
N VAL A 22 -1.61 0.17 -12.69
CA VAL A 22 -1.52 1.23 -13.71
C VAL A 22 -2.16 2.53 -13.20
N ALA A 23 -3.39 2.45 -12.68
CA ALA A 23 -4.08 3.59 -12.10
C ALA A 23 -3.28 4.24 -10.94
N TYR A 24 -2.68 3.40 -10.08
CA TYR A 24 -1.85 3.89 -8.98
C TYR A 24 -0.55 4.55 -9.46
N ALA A 25 0.13 3.95 -10.44
CA ALA A 25 1.32 4.52 -11.05
C ALA A 25 1.04 5.86 -11.76
N MET A 26 -0.09 5.96 -12.49
CA MET A 26 -0.54 7.22 -13.09
C MET A 26 -0.85 8.30 -12.05
N ALA A 27 -1.47 7.93 -10.92
CA ALA A 27 -1.73 8.86 -9.83
C ALA A 27 -0.42 9.38 -9.21
N ILE A 28 0.59 8.52 -9.06
CA ILE A 28 1.92 8.91 -8.60
C ILE A 28 2.56 9.86 -9.62
N ALA A 29 2.61 9.48 -10.90
CA ALA A 29 3.16 10.28 -11.99
C ALA A 29 2.56 11.70 -12.03
N LYS A 30 1.21 11.80 -11.98
CA LYS A 30 0.48 13.08 -11.94
C LYS A 30 0.83 13.92 -10.71
N ARG A 31 1.00 13.29 -9.54
CA ARG A 31 1.31 14.00 -8.30
C ARG A 31 2.77 14.46 -8.23
N THR A 32 3.70 13.68 -8.77
CA THR A 32 5.14 13.98 -8.70
C THR A 32 5.65 14.71 -9.95
N GLY A 33 4.82 14.87 -10.99
CA GLY A 33 5.22 15.44 -12.27
C GLY A 33 6.26 14.60 -13.01
N LYS A 34 6.29 13.28 -12.78
CA LYS A 34 7.27 12.38 -13.42
C LYS A 34 6.61 11.56 -14.52
N ASP A 35 7.34 11.33 -15.59
CA ASP A 35 6.88 10.48 -16.69
C ASP A 35 6.82 9.01 -16.28
N LEU A 36 5.70 8.37 -16.58
CA LEU A 36 5.51 6.94 -16.42
C LEU A 36 5.97 6.23 -17.71
N PRO A 37 7.08 5.47 -17.71
CA PRO A 37 7.57 4.84 -18.93
C PRO A 37 6.58 3.76 -19.40
N GLN A 38 6.10 3.88 -20.63
CA GLN A 38 5.12 2.94 -21.21
C GLN A 38 5.58 1.48 -21.19
N ALA A 39 6.91 1.24 -21.25
CA ALA A 39 7.50 -0.10 -21.11
C ALA A 39 7.19 -0.76 -19.76
N THR A 40 7.06 0.02 -18.68
CA THR A 40 6.70 -0.51 -17.35
C THR A 40 5.25 -0.99 -17.27
N LEU A 41 4.36 -0.53 -18.15
CA LEU A 41 2.96 -0.97 -18.17
C LEU A 41 2.80 -2.41 -18.66
N ARG A 42 3.77 -2.93 -19.43
CA ARG A 42 3.74 -4.28 -19.98
C ARG A 42 4.30 -5.34 -19.03
N ASP A 43 5.00 -4.92 -17.97
CA ASP A 43 5.60 -5.82 -16.99
C ASP A 43 5.19 -5.41 -15.57
N ARG A 44 4.39 -6.28 -14.95
CA ARG A 44 3.96 -6.14 -13.55
C ARG A 44 5.11 -5.88 -12.59
N ARG A 45 6.26 -6.55 -12.77
CA ARG A 45 7.43 -6.40 -11.87
C ARG A 45 8.09 -5.04 -12.07
N ALA A 46 8.29 -4.64 -13.33
CA ALA A 46 8.83 -3.32 -13.66
C ALA A 46 7.93 -2.19 -13.14
N LEU A 47 6.60 -2.32 -13.28
CA LEU A 47 5.66 -1.33 -12.76
C LEU A 47 5.71 -1.26 -11.23
N SER A 48 5.75 -2.42 -10.55
CA SER A 48 5.84 -2.46 -9.10
C SER A 48 7.13 -1.81 -8.61
N ALA A 49 8.27 -2.10 -9.23
CA ALA A 49 9.55 -1.49 -8.88
C ALA A 49 9.54 0.03 -9.12
N TRP A 50 8.92 0.48 -10.21
CA TRP A 50 8.75 1.92 -10.47
C TRP A 50 7.86 2.59 -9.42
N ILE A 51 6.73 1.96 -9.07
CA ILE A 51 5.84 2.43 -8.00
C ILE A 51 6.60 2.50 -6.67
N ASP A 52 7.40 1.49 -6.33
CA ASP A 52 8.15 1.46 -5.07
C ASP A 52 9.25 2.52 -4.99
N ALA A 53 9.88 2.84 -6.13
CA ALA A 53 10.86 3.93 -6.22
C ALA A 53 10.21 5.32 -6.14
N HIS A 54 8.96 5.45 -6.60
CA HIS A 54 8.26 6.72 -6.75
C HIS A 54 7.14 6.97 -5.76
N LYS A 55 6.80 5.98 -4.93
CA LYS A 55 5.87 6.19 -3.82
C LYS A 55 6.46 7.26 -2.92
N VAL A 56 5.63 8.25 -2.61
CA VAL A 56 6.02 9.27 -1.62
C VAL A 56 6.30 8.54 -0.32
N LYS A 57 7.57 8.54 0.07
CA LYS A 57 7.98 7.97 1.34
C LYS A 57 7.18 8.68 2.44
N PRO A 58 6.66 7.95 3.44
CA PRO A 58 6.11 8.59 4.62
C PRO A 58 7.14 9.58 5.14
N VAL A 59 6.71 10.80 5.46
CA VAL A 59 7.61 11.79 6.07
C VAL A 59 8.09 11.20 7.39
N GLU A 60 9.34 10.80 7.43
CA GLU A 60 9.99 10.38 8.66
C GLU A 60 10.29 11.64 9.47
N GLY A 61 9.80 11.65 10.71
CA GLY A 61 9.86 12.82 11.57
C GLY A 61 9.25 12.52 12.92
N ARG A 62 9.25 13.52 13.82
CA ARG A 62 8.79 13.37 15.22
C ARG A 62 7.37 12.80 15.36
N PHE A 63 6.52 13.01 14.36
CA PHE A 63 5.12 12.56 14.34
C PHE A 63 4.86 11.35 13.43
N SER A 64 5.89 10.72 12.85
CA SER A 64 5.72 9.59 11.91
C SER A 64 5.06 8.36 12.55
N ASN A 65 5.16 8.24 13.88
CA ASN A 65 4.50 7.19 14.63
C ASN A 65 3.04 7.52 14.99
N TYR A 66 2.62 8.78 14.90
CA TYR A 66 1.26 9.18 15.27
C TYR A 66 0.26 8.70 14.20
N PRO A 67 -0.96 8.33 14.60
CA PRO A 67 -2.02 8.01 13.64
C PRO A 67 -2.34 9.21 12.75
N SER A 68 -2.75 8.92 11.52
CA SER A 68 -3.24 9.97 10.62
C SER A 68 -4.56 10.56 11.14
N GLY A 69 -4.84 11.83 10.82
CA GLY A 69 -6.13 12.45 11.17
C GLY A 69 -7.35 11.67 10.66
N LYS A 70 -7.23 10.97 9.52
CA LYS A 70 -8.26 10.06 9.02
C LYS A 70 -8.48 8.86 9.92
N GLN A 71 -7.41 8.25 10.45
CA GLN A 71 -7.51 7.16 11.41
C GLN A 71 -8.18 7.65 12.70
N VAL A 72 -7.78 8.83 13.21
CA VAL A 72 -8.38 9.41 14.42
C VAL A 72 -9.88 9.65 14.23
N ALA A 73 -10.29 10.33 13.16
CA ALA A 73 -11.70 10.60 12.89
C ALA A 73 -12.53 9.32 12.72
N PHE A 74 -11.95 8.28 12.11
CA PHE A 74 -12.62 6.99 12.00
C PHE A 74 -12.75 6.29 13.36
N ALA A 75 -11.69 6.31 14.18
CA ALA A 75 -11.71 5.75 15.51
C ALA A 75 -12.73 6.48 16.41
N GLU A 76 -12.79 7.80 16.37
CA GLU A 76 -13.78 8.63 17.08
C GLU A 76 -15.22 8.29 16.66
N ARG A 77 -15.46 8.07 15.36
CA ARG A 77 -16.78 7.64 14.87
C ARG A 77 -17.17 6.29 15.46
N ILE A 78 -16.25 5.34 15.48
CA ILE A 78 -16.47 4.01 16.08
C ILE A 78 -16.74 4.13 17.58
N ALA A 79 -15.91 4.88 18.29
CA ALA A 79 -16.03 5.19 19.71
C ALA A 79 -17.42 5.76 20.05
N ARG A 80 -17.88 6.73 19.27
CA ARG A 80 -19.22 7.32 19.42
C ARG A 80 -20.34 6.31 19.21
N ILE A 81 -20.25 5.45 18.19
CA ILE A 81 -21.26 4.41 17.92
C ILE A 81 -21.30 3.39 19.07
N LYS A 82 -20.13 2.98 19.57
CA LYS A 82 -20.00 1.98 20.64
C LYS A 82 -20.14 2.55 22.05
N ARG A 83 -20.24 3.87 22.19
CA ARG A 83 -20.24 4.60 23.47
C ARG A 83 -19.03 4.24 24.34
N GLN A 84 -17.87 4.13 23.70
CA GLN A 84 -16.59 3.83 24.33
C GLN A 84 -15.56 4.88 23.91
N ASP A 85 -14.58 5.15 24.75
CA ASP A 85 -13.48 6.04 24.38
C ASP A 85 -12.35 5.31 23.65
N VAL A 86 -11.64 6.03 22.80
CA VAL A 86 -10.39 5.55 22.19
C VAL A 86 -9.28 5.64 23.24
N PRO A 87 -8.54 4.56 23.53
CA PRO A 87 -7.44 4.61 24.49
C PRO A 87 -6.36 5.63 24.11
N ARG A 88 -5.79 6.32 25.10
CA ARG A 88 -4.84 7.44 24.88
C ARG A 88 -3.56 7.03 24.16
N GLU A 89 -3.12 5.79 24.37
CA GLU A 89 -1.97 5.18 23.70
C GLU A 89 -2.16 5.06 22.18
N CYS A 90 -3.39 4.90 21.70
CA CYS A 90 -3.68 4.83 20.27
C CYS A 90 -3.34 6.15 19.57
N PHE A 91 -3.45 7.29 20.26
CA PHE A 91 -3.11 8.60 19.68
C PHE A 91 -1.61 8.84 19.53
N LYS A 92 -0.76 8.00 20.12
CA LYS A 92 0.71 8.11 20.03
C LYS A 92 1.32 7.12 19.04
N ASP A 93 0.55 6.12 18.63
CA ASP A 93 1.00 5.03 17.79
C ASP A 93 -0.07 4.61 16.76
N LYS A 94 0.25 4.78 15.49
CA LYS A 94 -0.63 4.48 14.35
C LYS A 94 -0.96 3.00 14.22
N GLN A 95 -0.08 2.09 14.66
CA GLN A 95 -0.32 0.66 14.63
C GLN A 95 -1.28 0.26 15.75
N LEU A 96 -1.12 0.82 16.96
CA LEU A 96 -2.10 0.65 18.04
C LEU A 96 -3.48 1.17 17.62
N MET A 97 -3.52 2.37 17.02
CA MET A 97 -4.77 2.91 16.47
C MET A 97 -5.40 1.99 15.43
N SER A 98 -4.61 1.46 14.48
CA SER A 98 -5.13 0.53 13.47
C SER A 98 -5.71 -0.74 14.10
N ARG A 99 -4.99 -1.35 15.05
CA ARG A 99 -5.46 -2.55 15.75
C ARG A 99 -6.76 -2.29 16.52
N TRP A 100 -6.86 -1.15 17.21
CA TRP A 100 -8.06 -0.76 17.92
C TRP A 100 -9.24 -0.55 16.95
N ILE A 101 -9.02 0.13 15.83
CA ILE A 101 -10.01 0.31 14.77
C ILE A 101 -10.48 -1.04 14.24
N ASP A 102 -9.54 -1.92 13.86
CA ASP A 102 -9.86 -3.23 13.26
C ASP A 102 -10.67 -4.11 14.22
N GLY A 103 -10.35 -4.10 15.52
CA GLY A 103 -11.13 -4.80 16.54
C GLY A 103 -12.50 -4.18 16.83
N ASN A 104 -12.70 -2.90 16.49
CA ASN A 104 -13.93 -2.16 16.80
C ASN A 104 -14.78 -1.80 15.59
N LYS A 105 -14.38 -2.16 14.35
CA LYS A 105 -15.15 -1.88 13.13
C LYS A 105 -16.61 -2.32 13.30
N PRO A 106 -17.57 -1.43 12.97
CA PRO A 106 -18.98 -1.79 12.98
C PRO A 106 -19.20 -2.89 11.93
N ARG A 107 -19.84 -3.98 12.34
CA ARG A 107 -20.28 -5.06 11.46
C ARG A 107 -21.61 -4.70 10.80
#